data_AF-A0A0F8Z4C6-F1
#
_entry.id   AF-A0A0F8Z4C6-F1
#
_cell.length_a   1.000
_cell.length_b   1.000
_cell.length_c   1.000
_cell.angle_alpha   90.00
_cell.angle_beta   90.00
_cell.angle_gamma   90.00
#
_symmetry.space_group_name_H-M   'P 1'
#
loop_
_entity.id
_entity.type
_entity.pdbx_description
1 polymer ?
#
loop_
_entity_poly.entity_id
_entity_poly.type
_entity_poly.pdbx_seq_one_letter_code
_entity_poly.pdbx_strand_id
1 'polypeptide(L)'
;MEQNIYYPLPSDYAELSLEGQKQARLAVLCNQATPNDLVTAWRFFRRIYLGGVGRLFYKNGFCESPQFHADLVYDLGSHGRNCMAAPRGSAKSTVIGIEVPLLLALTRPHYEMSLGLATDKLVEERFDKLIQQFTQNELILQDFGEIRPPRGRSIWNHHYLSLNNGAIIKGLSVMGKKRGGRPRLF
;
A
#
# COMPACT_ATOMS: atom_id res chain seq x y z
N MET A 1 -23.97 4.04 22.04
CA MET A 1 -23.42 3.30 20.88
C MET A 1 -22.17 2.60 21.39
N GLU A 2 -22.22 1.27 21.52
CA GLU A 2 -21.05 0.49 21.92
C GLU A 2 -19.91 0.77 20.92
N GLN A 3 -18.73 1.13 21.43
CA GLN A 3 -17.55 1.34 20.59
C GLN A 3 -17.14 -0.02 20.03
N ASN A 4 -17.42 -0.26 18.74
CA ASN A 4 -16.98 -1.45 18.04
C ASN A 4 -15.45 -1.54 18.09
N ILE A 5 -14.92 -2.45 18.93
CA ILE A 5 -13.49 -2.63 19.15
C ILE A 5 -12.74 -3.12 17.90
N TYR A 6 -13.47 -3.72 16.95
CA TYR A 6 -12.94 -4.23 15.69
C TYR A 6 -13.04 -3.21 14.56
N TYR A 7 -13.62 -2.03 14.79
CA TYR A 7 -13.78 -1.02 13.74
C TYR A 7 -12.47 -0.80 12.97
N PRO A 8 -12.51 -0.79 11.62
CA PRO A 8 -13.68 -0.74 10.73
C PRO A 8 -14.32 -2.09 10.35
N LEU A 9 -13.91 -3.20 10.98
CA LEU A 9 -14.52 -4.51 10.75
C LEU A 9 -15.88 -4.62 11.45
N PRO A 10 -16.73 -5.60 11.08
CA PRO A 10 -17.97 -5.91 11.79
C PRO A 10 -17.75 -6.21 13.28
N SER A 11 -18.74 -5.94 14.12
CA SER A 11 -18.65 -6.16 15.58
C SER A 11 -18.52 -7.63 15.96
N ASP A 12 -19.03 -8.53 15.13
CA ASP A 12 -18.98 -9.99 15.25
C ASP A 12 -17.73 -10.59 14.57
N TYR A 13 -16.75 -9.78 14.18
CA TYR A 13 -15.58 -10.23 13.41
C TYR A 13 -14.84 -11.45 14.03
N ALA A 14 -14.75 -11.51 15.35
CA ALA A 14 -14.10 -12.63 16.04
C ALA A 14 -14.87 -13.96 15.95
N GLU A 15 -16.17 -13.91 15.68
CA GLU A 15 -17.05 -15.08 15.56
C GLU A 15 -17.13 -15.59 14.11
N LEU A 16 -16.67 -14.79 13.14
CA LEU A 16 -16.64 -15.19 11.74
C LEU A 16 -15.66 -16.36 11.50
N SER A 17 -16.00 -17.21 10.53
CA SER A 17 -15.07 -18.22 10.00
C SER A 17 -13.80 -17.57 9.42
N LEU A 18 -12.73 -18.33 9.21
CA LEU A 18 -11.49 -17.80 8.63
C LEU A 18 -11.73 -17.11 7.27
N GLU A 19 -12.58 -17.70 6.44
CA GLU A 19 -12.98 -17.10 5.16
C GLU A 19 -13.83 -15.84 5.38
N GLY A 20 -14.77 -15.87 6.33
CA GLY A 20 -15.57 -14.69 6.68
C GLY A 20 -14.72 -13.52 7.17
N GLN A 21 -13.73 -13.80 8.02
CA GLN A 21 -12.76 -12.81 8.48
C GLN A 21 -11.96 -12.24 7.31
N LYS A 22 -11.45 -13.10 6.41
CA LYS A 22 -10.78 -12.66 5.18
C LYS A 22 -11.67 -11.74 4.35
N GLN A 23 -12.91 -12.13 4.08
CA GLN A 23 -13.85 -11.30 3.31
C GLN A 23 -14.13 -9.96 3.99
N ALA A 24 -14.27 -9.93 5.32
CA ALA A 24 -14.45 -8.69 6.07
C ALA A 24 -13.22 -7.76 5.94
N ARG A 25 -12.00 -8.30 6.02
CA ARG A 25 -10.77 -7.51 5.81
C ARG A 25 -10.68 -6.98 4.38
N LEU A 26 -10.96 -7.82 3.39
CA LEU A 26 -10.94 -7.42 1.98
C LEU A 26 -12.01 -6.37 1.68
N ALA A 27 -13.20 -6.46 2.27
CA ALA A 27 -14.25 -5.46 2.12
C ALA A 27 -13.81 -4.09 2.60
N VAL A 28 -13.15 -4.00 3.77
CA VAL A 28 -12.56 -2.75 4.27
C VAL A 28 -11.49 -2.22 3.33
N LEU A 29 -10.55 -3.08 2.89
CA LEU A 29 -9.43 -2.65 2.06
C LEU A 29 -9.87 -2.19 0.66
N CYS A 30 -10.86 -2.86 0.08
CA CYS A 30 -11.38 -2.54 -1.26
C CYS A 30 -12.37 -1.37 -1.25
N ASN A 31 -12.98 -1.04 -0.11
CA ASN A 31 -13.79 0.16 0.00
C ASN A 31 -12.89 1.41 0.00
N GLN A 32 -12.79 2.05 -1.17
CA GLN A 32 -12.03 3.28 -1.40
C GLN A 32 -12.87 4.26 -2.23
N ALA A 33 -14.19 4.22 -2.06
CA ALA A 33 -15.13 5.00 -2.88
C ALA A 33 -15.05 6.50 -2.61
N THR A 34 -14.79 6.88 -1.35
CA THR A 34 -14.56 8.26 -0.94
C THR A 34 -13.14 8.45 -0.38
N PRO A 35 -12.64 9.70 -0.27
CA PRO A 35 -11.37 9.98 0.39
C PRO A 35 -11.31 9.47 1.84
N ASN A 36 -12.41 9.53 2.58
CA ASN A 36 -12.50 9.00 3.95
C ASN A 36 -12.44 7.47 3.98
N ASP A 37 -13.06 6.80 3.01
CA ASP A 37 -12.94 5.34 2.88
C ASP A 37 -11.50 4.95 2.58
N LEU A 38 -10.80 5.68 1.70
CA LEU A 38 -9.38 5.45 1.42
C LEU A 38 -8.51 5.63 2.68
N VAL A 39 -8.75 6.67 3.49
CA VAL A 39 -8.06 6.86 4.77
C VAL A 39 -8.34 5.70 5.72
N THR A 40 -9.58 5.24 5.79
CA THR A 40 -9.99 4.12 6.65
C THR A 40 -9.31 2.82 6.21
N ALA A 41 -9.34 2.52 4.91
CA ALA A 41 -8.65 1.37 4.31
C ALA A 41 -7.14 1.41 4.57
N TRP A 42 -6.51 2.58 4.42
CA TRP A 42 -5.07 2.75 4.71
C TRP A 42 -4.74 2.60 6.20
N ARG A 43 -5.52 3.20 7.11
CA ARG A 43 -5.35 3.02 8.57
C ARG A 43 -5.53 1.58 8.99
N PHE A 44 -6.49 0.88 8.38
CA PHE A 44 -6.69 -0.54 8.61
C PHE A 44 -5.51 -1.37 8.08
N PHE A 45 -5.11 -1.15 6.83
CA PHE A 45 -4.00 -1.84 6.18
C PHE A 45 -2.70 -1.74 6.98
N ARG A 46 -2.33 -0.53 7.38
CA ARG A 46 -1.08 -0.31 8.13
C ARG A 46 -1.08 -0.99 9.50
N ARG A 47 -2.21 -0.98 10.21
CA ARG A 47 -2.32 -1.59 11.54
C ARG A 47 -2.27 -3.12 11.44
N ILE A 48 -3.09 -3.68 10.55
CA ILE A 48 -3.31 -5.12 10.49
C ILE A 48 -2.25 -5.84 9.66
N TYR A 49 -1.94 -5.35 8.45
CA TYR A 49 -1.02 -6.03 7.54
C TYR A 49 0.44 -5.64 7.78
N LEU A 50 0.72 -4.36 8.06
CA LEU A 50 2.11 -3.90 8.22
C LEU A 50 2.59 -3.90 9.68
N GLY A 51 1.70 -3.64 10.63
CA GLY A 51 1.98 -3.61 12.06
C GLY A 51 1.78 -4.94 12.77
N GLY A 52 0.81 -5.75 12.34
CA GLY A 52 0.34 -6.94 13.05
C GLY A 52 1.11 -8.24 12.78
N VAL A 53 1.88 -8.34 11.69
CA VAL A 53 2.47 -9.61 11.22
C VAL A 53 3.99 -9.52 11.15
N GLY A 54 4.69 -10.41 11.86
CA GLY A 54 6.13 -10.67 11.71
C GLY A 54 7.11 -9.50 11.93
N ARG A 55 6.64 -8.30 12.29
CA ARG A 55 7.42 -7.06 12.45
C ARG A 55 8.38 -6.76 11.27
N LEU A 56 8.03 -7.15 10.05
CA LEU A 56 8.93 -7.01 8.89
C LEU A 56 9.02 -5.58 8.37
N PHE A 57 8.01 -4.73 8.63
CA PHE A 57 7.90 -3.42 7.98
C PHE A 57 8.50 -2.27 8.80
N TYR A 58 8.04 -2.08 10.05
CA TYR A 58 8.45 -0.96 10.90
C TYR A 58 9.66 -1.33 11.77
N LYS A 59 10.82 -0.73 11.46
CA LYS A 59 12.10 -1.02 12.16
C LYS A 59 12.03 -0.90 13.68
N ASN A 60 11.31 0.09 14.18
CA ASN A 60 11.22 0.40 15.62
C ASN A 60 9.88 -0.03 16.23
N GLY A 61 9.19 -0.96 15.58
CA GLY A 61 7.81 -1.33 15.92
C GLY A 61 6.79 -0.37 15.32
N PHE A 62 5.54 -0.83 15.34
CA PHE A 62 4.40 -0.06 14.86
C PHE A 62 4.06 1.08 15.84
N CYS A 63 3.75 2.25 15.28
CA CYS A 63 3.13 3.34 16.00
C CYS A 63 1.94 3.88 15.22
N GLU A 64 0.95 4.41 15.95
CA GLU A 64 -0.20 5.06 15.33
C GLU A 64 0.25 6.29 14.54
N SER A 65 -0.33 6.44 13.35
CA SER A 65 -0.03 7.58 12.48
C SER A 65 -0.60 8.86 13.08
N PRO A 66 0.15 9.97 13.09
CA PRO A 66 -0.43 11.29 13.38
C PRO A 66 -1.48 11.67 12.33
N GLN A 67 -2.39 12.60 12.70
CA GLN A 67 -3.46 13.08 11.82
C GLN A 67 -2.95 13.57 10.47
N PHE A 68 -1.80 14.25 10.45
CA PHE A 68 -1.12 14.69 9.22
C PHE A 68 -0.97 13.60 8.14
N HIS A 69 -0.75 12.34 8.53
CA HIS A 69 -0.67 11.23 7.56
C HIS A 69 -2.03 10.83 6.99
N ALA A 70 -3.09 10.96 7.77
CA ALA A 70 -4.44 10.77 7.26
C ALA A 70 -4.82 11.89 6.29
N ASP A 71 -4.44 13.13 6.59
CA ASP A 71 -4.68 14.28 5.70
C ASP A 71 -3.96 14.08 4.36
N LEU A 72 -2.71 13.59 4.38
CA LEU A 72 -1.96 13.17 3.18
C LEU A 72 -2.72 12.18 2.29
N VAL A 73 -3.33 11.17 2.90
CA VAL A 73 -4.06 10.11 2.18
C VAL A 73 -5.44 10.60 1.73
N TYR A 74 -6.08 11.46 2.52
CA TYR A 74 -7.33 12.12 2.18
C TYR A 74 -7.17 13.00 0.94
N ASP A 75 -6.13 13.85 0.90
CA ASP A 75 -5.84 14.73 -0.23
C ASP A 75 -5.57 13.92 -1.51
N LEU A 76 -4.82 12.81 -1.37
CA LEU A 76 -4.57 11.88 -2.46
C LEU A 76 -5.88 11.32 -3.06
N GLY A 77 -6.87 11.01 -2.24
CA GLY A 77 -8.18 10.53 -2.69
C GLY A 77 -9.10 11.64 -3.20
N SER A 78 -8.90 12.88 -2.75
CA SER A 78 -9.79 14.02 -3.04
C SER A 78 -9.46 14.74 -4.35
N HIS A 79 -8.20 14.69 -4.78
CA HIS A 79 -7.71 15.48 -5.90
C HIS A 79 -6.96 14.63 -6.91
N GLY A 80 -7.20 14.87 -8.20
CA GLY A 80 -6.47 14.18 -9.28
C GLY A 80 -5.00 14.61 -9.41
N ARG A 81 -4.60 15.72 -8.77
CA ARG A 81 -3.22 16.23 -8.71
C ARG A 81 -2.96 16.82 -7.34
N ASN A 82 -1.89 16.38 -6.70
CA ASN A 82 -1.52 16.82 -5.35
C ASN A 82 -0.08 17.34 -5.35
N CYS A 83 0.16 18.42 -4.60
CA CYS A 83 1.48 18.92 -4.29
C CYS A 83 1.51 19.29 -2.81
N MET A 84 2.43 18.70 -2.04
CA MET A 84 2.48 18.93 -0.59
C MET A 84 3.89 19.31 -0.14
N ALA A 85 3.97 20.45 0.54
CA ALA A 85 5.14 20.83 1.32
C ALA A 85 5.00 20.25 2.73
N ALA A 86 5.98 19.47 3.17
CA ALA A 86 5.90 18.76 4.44
C ALA A 86 7.26 18.68 5.12
N PRO A 87 7.32 18.87 6.46
CA PRO A 87 8.58 18.93 7.20
C PRO A 87 9.41 17.66 7.03
N ARG A 88 10.73 17.79 7.17
CA ARG A 88 11.63 16.63 7.24
C ARG A 88 11.32 15.81 8.50
N GLY A 89 11.60 14.51 8.46
CA GLY A 89 11.33 13.61 9.59
C GLY A 89 9.87 13.18 9.75
N SER A 90 8.92 13.73 8.98
CA SER A 90 7.49 13.38 9.04
C SER A 90 7.12 12.01 8.47
N ALA A 91 8.07 11.17 8.09
CA ALA A 91 7.83 9.83 7.50
C ALA A 91 6.90 9.78 6.26
N LYS A 92 6.62 10.92 5.58
CA LYS A 92 5.76 10.98 4.39
C LYS A 92 6.16 10.00 3.27
N SER A 93 7.46 9.75 3.13
CA SER A 93 8.04 8.80 2.19
C SER A 93 7.60 7.36 2.45
N THR A 94 7.34 7.00 3.71
CA THR A 94 6.81 5.69 4.10
C THR A 94 5.35 5.59 3.68
N VAL A 95 4.53 6.60 4.01
CA VAL A 95 3.10 6.63 3.70
C VAL A 95 2.86 6.62 2.18
N ILE A 96 3.31 7.66 1.48
CA ILE A 96 3.03 7.85 0.04
C ILE A 96 3.91 6.98 -0.84
N GLY A 97 5.12 6.67 -0.40
CA GLY A 97 6.09 5.92 -1.22
C GLY A 97 6.07 4.41 -1.00
N ILE A 98 5.36 3.89 0.01
CA ILE A 98 5.35 2.45 0.31
C ILE A 98 3.95 1.97 0.74
N GLU A 99 3.39 2.51 1.83
CA GLU A 99 2.12 2.00 2.40
C GLU A 99 0.95 2.12 1.42
N VAL A 100 0.76 3.29 0.83
CA VAL A 100 -0.30 3.53 -0.16
C VAL A 100 -0.06 2.75 -1.45
N PRO A 101 1.13 2.77 -2.08
CA PRO A 101 1.40 1.92 -3.25
C PRO A 101 1.15 0.44 -3.01
N LEU A 102 1.51 -0.11 -1.84
CA LEU A 102 1.19 -1.49 -1.47
C LEU A 102 -0.31 -1.72 -1.46
N LEU A 103 -1.06 -0.90 -0.71
CA LEU A 103 -2.51 -1.01 -0.60
C LEU A 103 -3.17 -0.98 -1.97
N LEU A 104 -2.85 0.04 -2.78
CA LEU A 104 -3.47 0.23 -4.09
C LEU A 104 -3.10 -0.89 -5.06
N ALA A 105 -1.85 -1.37 -5.05
CA ALA A 105 -1.43 -2.45 -5.94
C ALA A 105 -2.12 -3.78 -5.61
N LEU A 106 -2.44 -4.04 -4.33
CA LEU A 106 -3.15 -5.25 -3.92
C LEU A 106 -4.65 -5.17 -4.24
N THR A 107 -5.26 -4.01 -4.00
CA THR A 107 -6.72 -3.83 -4.02
C THR A 107 -7.27 -3.35 -5.36
N ARG A 108 -6.43 -2.81 -6.26
CA ARG A 108 -6.84 -2.32 -7.57
C ARG A 108 -6.18 -3.13 -8.70
N PRO A 109 -6.86 -4.14 -9.26
CA PRO A 109 -6.37 -4.87 -10.42
C PRO A 109 -6.06 -3.95 -11.60
N HIS A 110 -5.00 -4.28 -12.35
CA HIS A 110 -4.55 -3.50 -13.52
C HIS A 110 -4.25 -2.01 -13.24
N TYR A 111 -4.00 -1.64 -11.98
CA TYR A 111 -3.68 -0.27 -11.61
C TYR A 111 -2.18 0.02 -11.84
N GLU A 112 -1.89 0.99 -12.70
CA GLU A 112 -0.52 1.39 -13.02
C GLU A 112 -0.10 2.60 -12.19
N MET A 113 1.01 2.45 -11.45
CA MET A 113 1.61 3.48 -10.63
C MET A 113 3.06 3.72 -11.02
N SER A 114 3.49 4.98 -10.96
CA SER A 114 4.89 5.37 -11.04
C SER A 114 5.32 6.01 -9.73
N LEU A 115 6.54 5.74 -9.29
CA LEU A 115 7.15 6.33 -8.10
C LEU A 115 8.38 7.12 -8.54
N GLY A 116 8.26 8.45 -8.54
CA GLY A 116 9.37 9.36 -8.80
C GLY A 116 10.22 9.59 -7.55
N LEU A 117 11.50 9.22 -7.60
CA LEU A 117 12.46 9.40 -6.51
C LEU A 117 13.71 10.12 -7.00
N ALA A 118 14.46 10.72 -6.06
CA ALA A 118 15.57 11.60 -6.41
C ALA A 118 16.73 10.86 -7.10
N THR A 119 17.00 9.61 -6.70
CA THR A 119 18.12 8.80 -7.18
C THR A 119 17.69 7.35 -7.41
N ASP A 120 18.43 6.60 -8.24
CA ASP A 120 18.15 5.18 -8.50
C ASP A 120 18.31 4.31 -7.26
N LYS A 121 19.31 4.59 -6.41
CA LYS A 121 19.48 3.91 -5.12
C LYS A 121 18.22 4.00 -4.25
N LEU A 122 17.56 5.17 -4.21
CA LEU A 122 16.31 5.31 -3.46
C LEU A 122 15.16 4.51 -4.07
N VAL A 123 15.16 4.33 -5.40
CA VAL A 123 14.20 3.46 -6.10
C VAL A 123 14.43 2.01 -5.68
N GLU A 124 15.65 1.51 -5.77
CA GLU A 124 16.00 0.14 -5.41
C GLU A 124 15.62 -0.19 -3.97
N GLU A 125 16.02 0.68 -3.01
CA GLU A 125 15.68 0.53 -1.58
C GLU A 125 14.16 0.53 -1.34
N ARG A 126 13.38 1.24 -2.17
CA ARG A 126 11.91 1.24 -2.09
C ARG A 126 11.35 -0.08 -2.58
N PHE A 127 11.82 -0.54 -3.73
CA PHE A 127 11.34 -1.75 -4.36
C PHE A 127 11.71 -2.99 -3.57
N ASP A 128 12.86 -3.01 -2.88
CA ASP A 128 13.22 -4.07 -1.93
C ASP A 128 12.14 -4.26 -0.89
N LYS A 129 11.69 -3.17 -0.27
CA LYS A 129 10.62 -3.22 0.74
C LYS A 129 9.30 -3.68 0.15
N LEU A 130 8.95 -3.21 -1.05
CA LEU A 130 7.74 -3.65 -1.74
C LEU A 130 7.78 -5.15 -2.03
N ILE A 131 8.88 -5.65 -2.62
CA ILE A 131 9.11 -7.06 -2.92
C ILE A 131 9.03 -7.89 -1.63
N GLN A 132 9.68 -7.42 -0.55
CA GLN A 132 9.64 -8.10 0.73
C GLN A 132 8.21 -8.26 1.23
N GLN A 133 7.40 -7.20 1.20
CA GLN A 133 6.00 -7.31 1.64
C GLN A 133 5.17 -8.21 0.73
N PHE A 134 5.32 -8.14 -0.61
CA PHE A 134 4.56 -9.01 -1.52
C PHE A 134 4.91 -10.50 -1.41
N THR A 135 6.09 -10.84 -0.90
CA THR A 135 6.59 -12.22 -0.89
C THR A 135 6.69 -12.85 0.49
N GLN A 136 6.74 -12.04 1.55
CA GLN A 136 6.98 -12.53 2.93
C GLN A 136 5.88 -12.14 3.92
N ASN A 137 4.98 -11.22 3.57
CA ASN A 137 3.90 -10.85 4.48
C ASN A 137 2.80 -11.91 4.44
N GLU A 138 2.74 -12.75 5.48
CA GLU A 138 1.84 -13.89 5.55
C GLU A 138 0.37 -13.51 5.36
N LEU A 139 -0.07 -12.39 5.93
CA LEU A 139 -1.47 -11.97 5.81
C LEU A 139 -1.79 -11.44 4.40
N ILE A 140 -0.83 -10.78 3.74
CA ILE A 140 -0.97 -10.45 2.32
C ILE A 140 -1.11 -11.73 1.49
N LEU A 141 -0.27 -12.74 1.75
CA LEU A 141 -0.33 -14.02 1.02
C LEU A 141 -1.63 -14.78 1.28
N GLN A 142 -2.13 -14.79 2.51
CA GLN A 142 -3.40 -15.43 2.87
C GLN A 142 -4.61 -14.76 2.19
N ASP A 143 -4.62 -13.43 2.16
CA ASP A 143 -5.80 -12.69 1.69
C ASP A 143 -5.78 -12.47 0.18
N PHE A 144 -4.62 -12.20 -0.41
CA PHE A 144 -4.48 -11.88 -1.84
C PHE A 144 -3.83 -12.99 -2.67
N GLY A 145 -3.31 -14.05 -2.03
CA GLY A 145 -2.58 -15.12 -2.70
C GLY A 145 -1.16 -14.72 -3.12
N GLU A 146 -0.55 -15.53 -3.98
CA GLU A 146 0.76 -15.22 -4.55
C GLU A 146 0.64 -14.08 -5.58
N ILE A 147 1.14 -12.91 -5.20
CA ILE A 147 1.09 -11.71 -6.04
C ILE A 147 2.24 -11.65 -7.03
N ARG A 148 3.37 -12.29 -6.70
CA ARG A 148 4.54 -12.39 -7.57
C ARG A 148 4.23 -13.33 -8.75
N PRO A 149 4.48 -12.89 -10.00
CA PRO A 149 4.31 -13.76 -11.15
C PRO A 149 5.36 -14.87 -11.18
N PRO A 150 5.02 -16.04 -11.77
CA PRO A 150 6.00 -17.07 -12.07
C PRO A 150 7.16 -16.52 -12.90
N ARG A 151 8.36 -17.08 -12.69
CA ARG A 151 9.58 -16.64 -13.38
C ARG A 151 9.39 -16.65 -14.90
N GLY A 152 9.72 -15.53 -15.55
CA GLY A 152 9.64 -15.39 -17.01
C GLY A 152 8.28 -14.93 -17.55
N ARG A 153 7.23 -14.85 -16.71
CA ARG A 153 5.90 -14.41 -17.16
C ARG A 153 5.79 -12.89 -17.30
N SER A 154 6.31 -12.15 -16.32
CA SER A 154 6.27 -10.68 -16.30
C SER A 154 7.53 -10.09 -15.66
N ILE A 155 7.72 -8.79 -15.81
CA ILE A 155 8.88 -8.08 -15.25
C ILE A 155 8.73 -7.98 -13.72
N TRP A 156 9.75 -8.44 -13.00
CA TRP A 156 9.86 -8.35 -11.55
C TRP A 156 11.30 -8.03 -11.15
N ASN A 157 11.59 -6.74 -10.95
CA ASN A 157 12.91 -6.23 -10.55
C ASN A 157 12.78 -4.95 -9.73
N HIS A 158 13.91 -4.37 -9.33
CA HIS A 158 13.99 -3.20 -8.44
C HIS A 158 13.52 -1.86 -9.06
N HIS A 159 13.09 -1.85 -10.33
CA HIS A 159 12.54 -0.67 -11.00
C HIS A 159 11.15 -0.91 -11.59
N TYR A 160 10.70 -2.16 -11.63
CA TYR A 160 9.46 -2.53 -12.30
C TYR A 160 8.90 -3.82 -11.69
N LEU A 161 7.72 -3.71 -11.10
CA LEU A 161 6.95 -4.85 -10.59
C LEU A 161 5.67 -4.96 -11.39
N SER A 162 5.48 -6.10 -12.05
CA SER A 162 4.20 -6.52 -12.63
C SER A 162 3.63 -7.65 -11.78
N LEU A 163 2.43 -7.44 -11.26
CA LEU A 163 1.79 -8.32 -10.29
C LEU A 163 0.79 -9.28 -10.99
N ASN A 164 0.45 -10.41 -10.36
CA ASN A 164 -0.49 -11.40 -10.92
C ASN A 164 -1.92 -10.86 -11.12
N ASN A 165 -2.33 -9.86 -10.34
CA ASN A 165 -3.60 -9.14 -10.52
C ASN A 165 -3.51 -8.05 -11.63
N GLY A 166 -2.41 -8.00 -12.36
CA GLY A 166 -2.14 -7.05 -13.44
C GLY A 166 -1.73 -5.65 -12.98
N ALA A 167 -1.69 -5.35 -11.68
CA ALA A 167 -1.17 -4.07 -11.19
C ALA A 167 0.32 -3.91 -11.55
N ILE A 168 0.74 -2.66 -11.72
CA ILE A 168 2.11 -2.33 -12.13
C ILE A 168 2.64 -1.20 -11.24
N ILE A 169 3.85 -1.37 -10.71
CA ILE A 169 4.59 -0.32 -10.00
C ILE A 169 5.91 -0.08 -10.73
N LYS A 170 6.14 1.17 -11.17
CA LYS A 170 7.36 1.58 -11.88
C LYS A 170 8.16 2.58 -11.06
N GLY A 171 9.46 2.38 -10.94
CA GLY A 171 10.37 3.29 -10.27
C GLY A 171 11.07 4.20 -11.26
N LEU A 172 11.09 5.50 -10.99
CA LEU A 172 11.72 6.51 -11.85
C LEU A 172 12.66 7.37 -11.01
N SER A 173 13.93 7.43 -11.42
CA SER A 173 14.90 8.37 -10.87
C SER A 173 14.83 9.70 -11.61
N VAL A 174 14.91 10.81 -10.88
CA VAL A 174 15.00 12.16 -11.48
C VAL A 174 16.29 12.31 -12.30
N MET A 175 17.36 11.61 -11.93
CA MET A 175 18.63 11.59 -12.67
C MET A 175 18.59 10.72 -13.93
N GLY A 176 17.59 9.84 -14.05
CA GLY A 176 17.43 8.91 -15.17
C GLY A 176 16.70 9.51 -16.37
N LYS A 177 16.78 8.83 -17.52
CA LYS A 177 15.98 9.16 -18.70
C LYS A 177 14.50 8.86 -18.45
N LYS A 178 13.68 9.90 -18.29
CA LYS A 178 12.22 9.76 -18.18
C LYS A 178 11.65 9.45 -19.56
N ARG A 179 11.09 8.26 -19.72
CA ARG A 179 10.31 7.88 -20.91
C ARG A 179 8.83 8.18 -20.67
N GLY A 180 8.10 8.49 -21.74
CA GLY A 180 6.66 8.81 -21.65
C GLY A 180 5.84 7.62 -21.18
N GLY A 181 5.46 7.63 -19.90
CA GLY A 181 4.44 6.74 -19.33
C GLY A 181 3.11 7.46 -19.17
N ARG A 182 2.02 6.69 -19.03
CA ARG A 182 0.68 7.22 -18.70
C ARG A 182 0.13 6.46 -17.48
N PRO A 183 0.80 6.55 -16.31
CA PRO A 183 0.32 5.87 -15.13
C PRO A 183 -1.00 6.48 -14.65
N ARG A 184 -1.80 5.70 -13.92
CA ARG A 184 -2.99 6.20 -13.24
C ARG A 184 -2.64 7.04 -12.01
N LEU A 185 -1.49 6.77 -11.39
CA LEU A 185 -0.93 7.55 -10.29
C LEU A 185 0.59 7.73 -10.47
N PHE A 186 1.09 8.94 -10.26
CA PHE A 186 2.51 9.30 -10.35
C PHE A 186 3.01 9.89 -9.02
#